data_AF-A0A5J4PXT8-F1
#
_entry.id   AF-A0A5J4PXT8-F1
#
_cell.length_a   1.000
_cell.length_b   1.000
_cell.length_c   1.000
_cell.angle_alpha   90.00
_cell.angle_beta   90.00
_cell.angle_gamma   90.00
#
_symmetry.space_group_name_H-M   'P 1'
#
loop_
_entity.id
_entity.type
_entity.pdbx_description
1 polymer ?
#
loop_
_entity_poly.entity_id
_entity_poly.type
_entity_poly.pdbx_seq_one_letter_code
_entity_poly.pdbx_strand_id
1 'polypeptide(L)'
;EESFAEWIPDIPQAGRYAVYISYKTVDRSTDDAIYTVHHKGGISRFRINQQMGGGTWIYLGHFTFGAGKNSDAKIVLSNKSTKAGRVVTADAVKIGGGHGNIARRIATDSIIDYPYELSGYPRFTEAARYWLQWTGMPDSIYSESHGNNDYTDDYKSRGLWVNYLAGGSAVNPEEKGLNIPLDIAFAFHSDAGTTLNDSIIGTLGIFQTSSYDGVFANGASRYLSRDLTDLIQTQIVNDIRALHEPEWSRRGMWNQSYFEARVPRVPTMLLELLSHQNFADMRYGLDPRFRFTASRAIYKGMLRFLASQYNREYVVQPLPVNEMGLRFIGENEIELTWQPADDPLEPTAKAGRYIVYKRVGEGDFDNGTVVNTRSFRAVQSTGTIYSYKVTALNDGGESFPSEILSAARAFDEKGTVLVVNGFDRISAPADFVADSIAGFYDALDHGVPYKEDISYIGSMKEFRRSVPWMDDDASGFGDSRS
;
A
#
# COMPACT_ATOMS: atom_id res chain seq x y z
N GLU A 1 -17.62 19.06 29.34
CA GLU A 1 -16.33 18.55 29.85
C GLU A 1 -15.75 17.58 28.83
N GLU A 2 -14.43 17.52 28.71
CA GLU A 2 -13.77 16.57 27.81
C GLU A 2 -13.72 15.19 28.49
N SER A 3 -14.05 14.14 27.74
CA SER A 3 -14.07 12.75 28.20
C SER A 3 -13.35 11.86 27.20
N PHE A 4 -12.79 10.75 27.69
CA PHE A 4 -11.91 9.89 26.91
C PHE A 4 -12.34 8.43 26.95
N ALA A 5 -12.12 7.72 25.85
CA ALA A 5 -12.04 6.27 25.81
C ALA A 5 -10.59 5.87 25.50
N GLU A 6 -10.03 4.91 26.24
CA GLU A 6 -8.64 4.47 26.10
C GLU A 6 -8.57 2.96 25.83
N TRP A 7 -7.79 2.58 24.82
CA TRP A 7 -7.41 1.20 24.55
C TRP A 7 -5.92 1.04 24.83
N ILE A 8 -5.60 0.20 25.82
CA ILE A 8 -4.21 -0.13 26.22
C ILE A 8 -3.97 -1.60 25.88
N PRO A 9 -3.50 -1.92 24.67
CA PRO A 9 -3.22 -3.29 24.24
C PRO A 9 -2.11 -3.93 25.08
N ASP A 10 -2.16 -5.26 25.18
CA ASP A 10 -1.01 -6.07 25.57
C ASP A 10 -0.28 -6.51 24.30
N ILE A 11 0.86 -5.88 24.00
CA ILE A 11 1.60 -6.11 22.77
C ILE A 11 2.53 -7.32 22.96
N PRO A 12 2.32 -8.45 22.26
CA PRO A 12 3.07 -9.68 22.54
C PRO A 12 4.55 -9.57 22.17
N GLN A 13 4.89 -8.77 21.15
CA GLN A 13 6.25 -8.56 20.69
C GLN A 13 6.47 -7.09 20.34
N ALA A 14 7.61 -6.52 20.70
CA ALA A 14 7.96 -5.18 20.24
C ALA A 14 8.09 -5.17 18.71
N GLY A 15 7.51 -4.19 18.04
CA GLY A 15 7.48 -4.17 16.58
C GLY A 15 6.63 -3.05 16.01
N ARG A 16 6.59 -2.99 14.67
CA ARG A 16 5.79 -2.03 13.91
C ARG A 16 4.47 -2.67 13.50
N TYR A 17 3.36 -2.05 13.88
CA TYR A 17 2.02 -2.58 13.67
C TYR A 17 1.13 -1.57 12.98
N ALA A 18 0.32 -2.03 12.02
CA ALA A 18 -0.80 -1.27 11.51
C ALA A 18 -1.85 -1.07 12.62
N VAL A 19 -2.38 0.14 12.77
CA VAL A 19 -3.46 0.45 13.72
C VAL A 19 -4.71 0.83 12.95
N TYR A 20 -5.83 0.21 13.33
CA TYR A 20 -7.15 0.50 12.79
C TYR A 20 -8.13 0.78 13.92
N ILE A 21 -9.14 1.58 13.62
CA ILE A 21 -10.25 1.87 14.52
C ILE A 21 -11.57 1.43 13.89
N SER A 22 -12.53 1.08 14.73
CA SER A 22 -13.94 0.92 14.37
C SER A 22 -14.77 1.84 15.25
N TYR A 23 -15.91 2.28 14.73
CA TYR A 23 -16.90 3.08 15.44
C TYR A 23 -18.27 2.87 14.79
N LYS A 24 -19.33 3.38 15.42
CA LYS A 24 -20.68 3.33 14.87
C LYS A 24 -21.12 4.70 14.38
N THR A 25 -21.58 4.79 13.15
CA THR A 25 -22.28 5.98 12.66
C THR A 25 -23.70 5.98 13.21
N VAL A 26 -24.08 7.07 13.88
CA VAL A 26 -25.41 7.29 14.46
C VAL A 26 -25.90 8.69 14.12
N ASP A 27 -27.17 8.98 14.42
CA ASP A 27 -27.69 10.33 14.24
C ASP A 27 -26.85 11.36 15.02
N ARG A 28 -26.55 12.48 14.36
CA ARG A 28 -25.66 13.56 14.83
C ARG A 28 -24.22 13.14 15.16
N SER A 29 -23.70 12.04 14.59
CA SER A 29 -22.26 11.72 14.64
C SER A 29 -21.39 12.94 14.29
N THR A 30 -20.26 13.07 14.97
CA THR A 30 -19.29 14.13 14.67
C THR A 30 -18.50 13.83 13.40
N ASP A 31 -18.01 14.87 12.74
CA ASP A 31 -17.08 14.77 11.62
C ASP A 31 -15.60 15.02 12.00
N ASP A 32 -15.30 15.26 13.28
CA ASP A 32 -13.98 15.66 13.77
C ASP A 32 -13.52 14.89 15.03
N ALA A 33 -13.93 13.64 15.20
CA ALA A 33 -13.55 12.81 16.34
C ALA A 33 -12.02 12.67 16.45
N ILE A 34 -11.46 12.94 17.63
CA ILE A 34 -10.00 13.01 17.80
C ILE A 34 -9.46 11.68 18.33
N TYR A 35 -8.75 10.95 17.49
CA TYR A 35 -7.99 9.77 17.89
C TYR A 35 -6.52 10.12 18.08
N THR A 36 -5.92 9.64 19.16
CA THR A 36 -4.52 9.84 19.52
C THR A 36 -3.84 8.49 19.71
N VAL A 37 -2.80 8.21 18.92
CA VAL A 37 -1.98 7.00 19.05
C VAL A 37 -0.70 7.38 19.77
N HIS A 38 -0.44 6.75 20.92
CA HIS A 38 0.81 6.81 21.66
C HIS A 38 1.70 5.65 21.20
N HIS A 39 2.90 5.93 20.74
CA HIS A 39 3.84 4.95 20.19
C HIS A 39 5.29 5.33 20.55
N LYS A 40 6.26 4.46 20.23
CA LYS A 40 7.69 4.70 20.55
C LYS A 40 8.30 5.96 19.89
N GLY A 41 7.62 6.53 18.89
CA GLY A 41 7.99 7.77 18.21
C GLY A 41 7.33 9.02 18.79
N GLY A 42 6.49 8.86 19.82
CA GLY A 42 5.74 9.95 20.44
C GLY A 42 4.24 9.78 20.24
N ILE A 43 3.58 10.84 19.77
CA ILE A 43 2.12 10.92 19.71
C ILE A 43 1.66 11.34 18.32
N SER A 44 0.83 10.53 17.69
CA SER A 44 0.16 10.85 16.42
C SER A 44 -1.32 11.14 16.64
N ARG A 45 -1.86 12.21 16.04
CA ARG A 45 -3.26 12.64 16.21
C ARG A 45 -4.01 12.68 14.89
N PHE A 46 -5.22 12.15 14.89
CA PHE A 46 -6.10 12.03 13.74
C PHE A 46 -7.45 12.68 14.04
N ARG A 47 -8.01 13.37 13.05
CA ARG A 47 -9.42 13.79 13.05
C ARG A 47 -10.19 12.87 12.13
N ILE A 48 -11.21 12.22 12.66
CA ILE A 48 -11.96 11.17 11.98
C ILE A 48 -13.41 11.59 11.84
N ASN A 49 -13.91 11.51 10.61
CA ASN A 49 -15.31 11.78 10.33
C ASN A 49 -16.16 10.53 10.61
N GLN A 50 -16.92 10.54 11.71
CA GLN A 50 -17.78 9.42 12.12
C GLN A 50 -19.19 9.43 11.48
N GLN A 51 -19.45 10.36 10.56
CA GLN A 51 -20.71 10.42 9.78
C GLN A 51 -20.74 9.41 8.63
N MET A 52 -19.62 8.77 8.34
CA MET A 52 -19.44 7.75 7.30
C MET A 52 -18.54 6.63 7.83
N GLY A 53 -18.44 5.50 7.13
CA GLY A 53 -17.49 4.43 7.47
C GLY A 53 -17.73 3.72 8.81
N GLY A 54 -18.92 3.88 9.42
CA GLY A 54 -19.26 3.17 10.64
C GLY A 54 -19.40 1.65 10.43
N GLY A 55 -18.95 0.86 11.39
CA GLY A 55 -19.03 -0.61 11.36
C GLY A 55 -18.01 -1.28 10.44
N THR A 56 -16.91 -0.60 10.11
CA THR A 56 -15.76 -1.17 9.39
C THR A 56 -14.44 -0.69 10.00
N TRP A 57 -13.31 -1.16 9.47
CA TRP A 57 -11.98 -0.78 9.93
C TRP A 57 -11.42 0.42 9.17
N ILE A 58 -11.13 1.50 9.90
CA ILE A 58 -10.45 2.69 9.39
C ILE A 58 -8.98 2.64 9.78
N TYR A 59 -8.10 2.61 8.79
CA TYR A 59 -6.65 2.58 8.99
C TYR A 59 -6.11 3.95 9.43
N LEU A 60 -5.34 3.97 10.52
CA LEU A 60 -4.71 5.20 11.04
C LEU A 60 -3.23 5.33 10.66
N GLY A 61 -2.52 4.22 10.45
CA GLY A 61 -1.09 4.25 10.22
C GLY A 61 -0.37 2.99 10.71
N HIS A 62 0.94 2.94 10.50
CA HIS A 62 1.82 1.97 11.14
C HIS A 62 2.64 2.65 12.23
N PHE A 63 2.67 2.04 13.41
CA PHE A 63 3.35 2.60 14.57
C PHE A 63 4.18 1.53 15.28
N THR A 64 5.32 1.93 15.84
CA THR A 64 6.17 1.03 16.63
C THR A 64 5.73 1.03 18.08
N PHE A 65 5.50 -0.15 18.63
CA PHE A 65 5.16 -0.37 20.04
C PHE A 65 6.22 -1.21 20.74
N GLY A 66 6.40 -1.00 22.04
CA GLY A 66 7.13 -1.93 22.90
C GLY A 66 6.25 -3.13 23.29
N ALA A 67 6.85 -4.22 23.76
CA ALA A 67 6.11 -5.36 24.27
C ALA A 67 5.43 -5.05 25.61
N GLY A 68 4.39 -5.84 25.93
CA GLY A 68 3.60 -5.75 27.15
C GLY A 68 2.49 -4.71 27.09
N LYS A 69 1.84 -4.52 28.23
CA LYS A 69 0.76 -3.55 28.44
C LYS A 69 1.29 -2.34 29.21
N ASN A 70 1.39 -1.18 28.56
CA ASN A 70 1.88 0.05 29.19
C ASN A 70 1.21 1.30 28.60
N SER A 71 1.28 2.43 29.32
CA SER A 71 0.66 3.70 28.91
C SER A 71 1.29 4.36 27.70
N ASP A 72 2.50 3.93 27.31
CA ASP A 72 3.23 4.46 26.16
C ASP A 72 2.80 3.78 24.85
N ALA A 73 2.05 2.68 24.96
CA ALA A 73 1.38 1.98 23.86
C ALA A 73 -0.14 2.02 24.10
N LYS A 74 -0.78 3.13 23.71
CA LYS A 74 -2.24 3.28 23.85
C LYS A 74 -2.88 4.09 22.74
N ILE A 75 -4.17 3.84 22.51
CA ILE A 75 -5.01 4.61 21.60
C ILE A 75 -6.06 5.33 22.45
N VAL A 76 -6.26 6.62 22.21
CA VAL A 76 -7.19 7.46 22.98
C VAL A 76 -8.16 8.15 22.03
N LEU A 77 -9.46 8.03 22.29
CA LEU A 77 -10.51 8.82 21.65
C LEU A 77 -10.97 9.92 22.61
N SER A 78 -10.98 11.17 22.14
CA SER A 78 -11.58 12.29 22.85
C SER A 78 -12.94 12.68 22.27
N ASN A 79 -13.89 13.03 23.14
CA ASN A 79 -15.18 13.61 22.72
C ASN A 79 -15.08 15.11 22.34
N LYS A 80 -13.90 15.71 22.40
CA LYS A 80 -13.66 17.10 22.04
C LYS A 80 -13.96 17.32 20.56
N SER A 81 -14.90 18.21 20.29
CA SER A 81 -15.30 18.60 18.95
C SER A 81 -15.34 20.12 18.86
N THR A 82 -15.13 20.64 17.65
CA THR A 82 -15.37 22.05 17.30
C THR A 82 -16.87 22.39 17.24
N LYS A 83 -17.76 21.38 17.27
CA LYS A 83 -19.21 21.52 17.09
C LYS A 83 -19.98 20.99 18.30
N ALA A 84 -20.86 21.83 18.86
CA ALA A 84 -21.74 21.43 19.96
C ALA A 84 -22.86 20.47 19.50
N GLY A 85 -23.33 19.63 20.42
CA GLY A 85 -24.49 18.75 20.18
C GLY A 85 -24.23 17.55 19.26
N ARG A 86 -22.96 17.24 18.98
CA ARG A 86 -22.53 16.07 18.20
C ARG A 86 -22.27 14.84 19.09
N VAL A 87 -22.37 13.67 18.48
CA VAL A 87 -22.15 12.38 19.13
C VAL A 87 -20.80 11.82 18.69
N VAL A 88 -20.01 11.35 19.66
CA VAL A 88 -18.78 10.59 19.43
C VAL A 88 -19.04 9.16 19.88
N THR A 89 -18.70 8.19 19.04
CA THR A 89 -18.85 6.76 19.36
C THR A 89 -17.48 6.08 19.39
N ALA A 90 -17.33 5.17 20.36
CA ALA A 90 -16.19 4.29 20.52
C ALA A 90 -16.66 2.84 20.29
N ASP A 91 -15.85 2.03 19.63
CA ASP A 91 -16.09 0.60 19.48
C ASP A 91 -14.80 -0.17 19.70
N ALA A 92 -14.02 -0.44 18.65
CA ALA A 92 -12.85 -1.31 18.72
C ALA A 92 -11.59 -0.68 18.13
N VAL A 93 -10.43 -1.16 18.60
CA VAL A 93 -9.11 -0.89 18.01
C VAL A 93 -8.49 -2.21 17.60
N LYS A 94 -7.90 -2.24 16.41
CA LYS A 94 -7.14 -3.39 15.90
C LYS A 94 -5.68 -3.00 15.73
N ILE A 95 -4.78 -3.88 16.16
CA ILE A 95 -3.34 -3.74 16.02
C ILE A 95 -2.79 -4.95 15.26
N GLY A 96 -2.12 -4.69 14.14
CA GLY A 96 -1.62 -5.70 13.21
C GLY A 96 -2.64 -6.18 12.17
N GLY A 97 -2.14 -6.97 11.20
CA GLY A 97 -2.96 -7.58 10.14
C GLY A 97 -3.65 -8.89 10.56
N GLY A 98 -3.00 -9.64 11.46
CA GLY A 98 -3.48 -10.94 11.96
C GLY A 98 -3.30 -12.08 10.95
N HIS A 99 -3.69 -13.28 11.36
CA HIS A 99 -3.71 -14.50 10.55
C HIS A 99 -5.14 -14.86 10.17
N GLY A 100 -5.27 -15.72 9.16
CA GLY A 100 -6.53 -16.30 8.74
C GLY A 100 -7.21 -17.07 9.86
N ASN A 101 -8.44 -16.65 10.18
CA ASN A 101 -9.24 -17.20 11.28
C ASN A 101 -10.64 -17.63 10.82
N ILE A 102 -10.88 -17.69 9.51
CA ILE A 102 -12.12 -18.21 8.93
C ILE A 102 -11.85 -19.64 8.50
N ALA A 103 -12.51 -20.58 9.20
CA ALA A 103 -12.34 -22.00 8.93
C ALA A 103 -13.20 -22.43 7.73
N ARG A 104 -12.64 -23.27 6.87
CA ARG A 104 -13.30 -23.80 5.68
C ARG A 104 -13.22 -25.30 5.62
N ARG A 105 -14.17 -25.90 4.92
CA ARG A 105 -14.12 -27.29 4.50
C ARG A 105 -14.34 -27.36 3.00
N ILE A 106 -13.88 -28.42 2.37
CA ILE A 106 -14.14 -28.67 0.95
C ILE A 106 -15.67 -28.82 0.76
N ALA A 107 -16.25 -28.02 -0.14
CA ALA A 107 -17.69 -28.01 -0.39
C ALA A 107 -18.12 -29.27 -1.20
N THR A 108 -18.97 -30.07 -0.57
CA THR A 108 -19.92 -31.08 -1.06
C THR A 108 -19.83 -31.54 -2.53
N ASP A 109 -19.01 -32.56 -2.76
CA ASP A 109 -19.34 -33.80 -3.50
C ASP A 109 -18.35 -34.94 -3.16
N SER A 110 -17.57 -34.77 -2.09
CA SER A 110 -16.60 -35.76 -1.66
C SER A 110 -17.26 -36.79 -0.75
N ILE A 111 -16.92 -38.06 -0.96
CA ILE A 111 -17.30 -39.18 -0.08
C ILE A 111 -16.61 -39.04 1.30
N ILE A 112 -15.60 -38.18 1.38
CA ILE A 112 -14.77 -37.94 2.56
C ILE A 112 -15.30 -36.70 3.29
N ASP A 113 -15.59 -36.86 4.59
CA ASP A 113 -15.92 -35.76 5.49
C ASP A 113 -14.64 -35.03 5.91
N TYR A 114 -14.38 -33.88 5.27
CA TYR A 114 -13.22 -33.05 5.58
C TYR A 114 -13.51 -32.12 6.76
N PRO A 115 -12.58 -32.00 7.74
CA PRO A 115 -12.73 -31.08 8.84
C PRO A 115 -12.69 -29.62 8.36
N TYR A 116 -13.20 -28.72 9.20
CA TYR A 116 -12.98 -27.30 9.02
C TYR A 116 -11.54 -26.93 9.38
N GLU A 117 -10.84 -26.26 8.48
CA GLU A 117 -9.45 -25.85 8.65
C GLU A 117 -9.29 -24.35 8.42
N LEU A 118 -8.44 -23.73 9.25
CA LEU A 118 -7.96 -22.38 9.02
C LEU A 118 -6.85 -22.42 7.97
N SER A 119 -6.71 -21.35 7.19
CA SER A 119 -5.60 -21.22 6.24
C SER A 119 -4.23 -21.29 6.92
N GLY A 120 -4.11 -20.75 8.15
CA GLY A 120 -2.83 -20.63 8.86
C GLY A 120 -1.92 -19.53 8.31
N TYR A 121 -2.28 -18.90 7.20
CA TYR A 121 -1.51 -17.85 6.55
C TYR A 121 -1.80 -16.44 7.13
N PRO A 122 -0.90 -15.47 6.94
CA PRO A 122 -1.19 -14.07 7.20
C PRO A 122 -2.43 -13.60 6.43
N ARG A 123 -3.32 -12.83 7.06
CA ARG A 123 -4.62 -12.45 6.47
C ARG A 123 -4.52 -11.75 5.12
N PHE A 124 -3.44 -11.01 4.86
CA PHE A 124 -3.24 -10.30 3.59
C PHE A 124 -3.04 -11.24 2.39
N THR A 125 -2.75 -12.51 2.64
CA THR A 125 -2.62 -13.56 1.62
C THR A 125 -3.92 -14.30 1.35
N GLU A 126 -4.98 -14.02 2.13
CA GLU A 126 -6.28 -14.65 1.95
C GLU A 126 -7.11 -13.90 0.90
N ALA A 127 -8.05 -14.61 0.28
CA ALA A 127 -9.03 -14.03 -0.63
C ALA A 127 -9.78 -12.84 0.01
N ALA A 128 -10.10 -11.84 -0.81
CA ALA A 128 -10.79 -10.62 -0.41
C ALA A 128 -12.10 -10.92 0.33
N ARG A 129 -12.82 -11.99 -0.05
CA ARG A 129 -14.05 -12.39 0.65
C ARG A 129 -13.84 -12.68 2.14
N TYR A 130 -12.72 -13.29 2.55
CA TYR A 130 -12.45 -13.59 3.96
C TYR A 130 -12.13 -12.33 4.74
N TRP A 131 -11.40 -11.42 4.11
CA TRP A 131 -11.21 -10.10 4.67
C TRP A 131 -12.56 -9.41 4.89
N LEU A 132 -13.43 -9.37 3.88
CA LEU A 132 -14.74 -8.72 3.98
C LEU A 132 -15.64 -9.37 5.04
N GLN A 133 -15.70 -10.70 5.10
CA GLN A 133 -16.37 -11.43 6.18
C GLN A 133 -15.85 -11.02 7.56
N TRP A 134 -14.52 -11.00 7.73
CA TRP A 134 -13.89 -10.68 9.00
C TRP A 134 -14.10 -9.21 9.41
N THR A 135 -14.17 -8.30 8.44
CA THR A 135 -14.49 -6.89 8.69
C THR A 135 -15.96 -6.62 9.01
N GLY A 136 -16.82 -7.64 9.02
CA GLY A 136 -18.24 -7.50 9.35
C GLY A 136 -19.11 -7.00 8.20
N MET A 137 -18.66 -7.13 6.95
CA MET A 137 -19.50 -6.82 5.79
C MET A 137 -20.70 -7.76 5.74
N PRO A 138 -21.86 -7.32 5.23
CA PRO A 138 -23.00 -8.22 4.98
C PRO A 138 -22.60 -9.38 4.06
N ASP A 139 -23.16 -10.56 4.29
CA ASP A 139 -22.93 -11.75 3.46
C ASP A 139 -23.33 -11.52 1.99
N SER A 140 -24.33 -10.69 1.73
CA SER A 140 -24.70 -10.23 0.38
C SER A 140 -23.58 -9.51 -0.37
N ILE A 141 -22.52 -9.07 0.30
CA ILE A 141 -21.36 -8.40 -0.30
C ILE A 141 -20.22 -9.39 -0.57
N TYR A 142 -19.93 -10.29 0.36
CA TYR A 142 -18.75 -11.17 0.27
C TYR A 142 -19.06 -12.63 -0.09
N SER A 143 -20.34 -13.02 -0.09
CA SER A 143 -20.74 -14.40 -0.37
C SER A 143 -22.06 -14.48 -1.15
N GLU A 144 -22.05 -13.97 -2.38
CA GLU A 144 -23.18 -14.09 -3.31
C GLU A 144 -23.60 -15.55 -3.55
N SER A 145 -22.63 -16.48 -3.54
CA SER A 145 -22.89 -17.91 -3.68
C SER A 145 -23.32 -18.61 -2.38
N HIS A 146 -23.41 -17.89 -1.25
CA HIS A 146 -23.66 -18.45 0.09
C HIS A 146 -22.68 -19.57 0.48
N GLY A 147 -21.39 -19.37 0.17
CA GLY A 147 -20.31 -20.29 0.53
C GLY A 147 -20.15 -21.50 -0.40
N ASN A 148 -20.88 -21.53 -1.52
CA ASN A 148 -20.79 -22.64 -2.49
C ASN A 148 -19.63 -22.46 -3.48
N ASN A 149 -19.16 -21.23 -3.72
CA ASN A 149 -18.09 -20.97 -4.68
C ASN A 149 -17.20 -19.79 -4.24
N ASP A 150 -16.14 -20.16 -3.51
CA ASP A 150 -15.16 -19.22 -2.96
C ASP A 150 -14.44 -18.40 -4.03
N TYR A 151 -14.14 -19.01 -5.19
CA TYR A 151 -13.48 -18.31 -6.29
C TYR A 151 -14.35 -17.18 -6.83
N THR A 152 -15.63 -17.46 -7.10
CA THR A 152 -16.55 -16.42 -7.58
C THR A 152 -16.87 -15.40 -6.52
N ASP A 153 -17.03 -15.82 -5.27
CA ASP A 153 -17.25 -14.91 -4.15
C ASP A 153 -16.08 -13.94 -3.99
N ASP A 154 -14.85 -14.41 -4.17
CA ASP A 154 -13.64 -13.58 -4.02
C ASP A 154 -13.62 -12.39 -4.98
N TYR A 155 -13.50 -12.63 -6.29
CA TYR A 155 -13.33 -11.52 -7.24
C TYR A 155 -14.59 -10.66 -7.35
N LYS A 156 -15.79 -11.24 -7.19
CA LYS A 156 -17.04 -10.47 -7.27
C LYS A 156 -17.23 -9.55 -6.07
N SER A 157 -16.83 -9.99 -4.87
CA SER A 157 -17.04 -9.20 -3.66
C SER A 157 -16.38 -7.82 -3.71
N ARG A 158 -15.27 -7.67 -4.45
CA ARG A 158 -14.51 -6.41 -4.57
C ARG A 158 -15.33 -5.28 -5.19
N GLY A 159 -16.07 -5.57 -6.26
CA GLY A 159 -16.95 -4.60 -6.92
C GLY A 159 -18.17 -4.23 -6.07
N LEU A 160 -18.76 -5.22 -5.40
CA LEU A 160 -19.88 -5.02 -4.47
C LEU A 160 -19.46 -4.21 -3.24
N TRP A 161 -18.26 -4.47 -2.74
CA TRP A 161 -17.67 -3.74 -1.62
C TRP A 161 -17.50 -2.26 -1.94
N VAL A 162 -16.99 -1.90 -3.14
CA VAL A 162 -16.92 -0.50 -3.58
C VAL A 162 -18.30 0.18 -3.53
N ASN A 163 -19.33 -0.50 -4.03
CA ASN A 163 -20.69 0.05 -4.02
C ASN A 163 -21.24 0.21 -2.61
N TYR A 164 -20.98 -0.76 -1.72
CA TYR A 164 -21.37 -0.70 -0.31
C TYR A 164 -20.65 0.41 0.45
N LEU A 165 -19.37 0.66 0.19
CA LEU A 165 -18.66 1.81 0.75
C LEU A 165 -19.31 3.13 0.29
N ALA A 166 -19.62 3.22 -1.01
CA ALA A 166 -20.16 4.42 -1.64
C ALA A 166 -21.64 4.69 -1.36
N GLY A 167 -22.44 3.66 -1.05
CA GLY A 167 -23.89 3.79 -0.88
C GLY A 167 -24.26 4.86 0.15
N GLY A 168 -25.18 5.74 -0.23
CA GLY A 168 -25.67 6.88 0.55
C GLY A 168 -24.81 8.15 0.41
N SER A 169 -23.64 8.05 -0.22
CA SER A 169 -22.79 9.20 -0.51
C SER A 169 -23.26 9.96 -1.76
N ALA A 170 -22.63 11.11 -2.02
CA ALA A 170 -22.91 11.91 -3.21
C ALA A 170 -22.64 11.18 -4.56
N VAL A 171 -21.79 10.15 -4.57
CA VAL A 171 -21.47 9.40 -5.81
C VAL A 171 -22.37 8.18 -6.03
N ASN A 172 -23.04 7.70 -4.99
CA ASN A 172 -24.00 6.58 -5.06
C ASN A 172 -25.18 6.81 -4.09
N PRO A 173 -26.05 7.81 -4.35
CA PRO A 173 -27.03 8.30 -3.37
C PRO A 173 -28.23 7.38 -3.15
N GLU A 174 -28.56 6.53 -4.13
CA GLU A 174 -29.76 5.69 -4.10
C GLU A 174 -29.55 4.38 -3.32
N GLU A 175 -28.35 3.80 -3.41
CA GLU A 175 -28.00 2.57 -2.69
C GLU A 175 -27.68 2.89 -1.22
N LYS A 176 -27.94 1.94 -0.31
CA LYS A 176 -27.56 2.08 1.10
C LYS A 176 -26.13 1.56 1.30
N GLY A 177 -25.37 2.24 2.16
CA GLY A 177 -23.98 1.89 2.39
C GLY A 177 -23.34 2.70 3.50
N LEU A 178 -22.01 2.86 3.41
CA LEU A 178 -21.19 3.52 4.43
C LEU A 178 -20.99 5.02 4.19
N ASN A 179 -21.66 5.62 3.20
CA ASN A 179 -21.62 7.05 2.89
C ASN A 179 -20.21 7.60 2.57
N ILE A 180 -19.28 6.78 2.09
CA ILE A 180 -17.92 7.20 1.73
C ILE A 180 -17.92 7.68 0.27
N PRO A 181 -17.62 8.96 -0.02
CA PRO A 181 -17.62 9.47 -1.39
C PRO A 181 -16.33 9.04 -2.12
N LEU A 182 -16.33 7.83 -2.70
CA LEU A 182 -15.19 7.31 -3.46
C LEU A 182 -15.08 7.99 -4.83
N ASP A 183 -13.89 8.46 -5.19
CA ASP A 183 -13.65 9.08 -6.50
C ASP A 183 -13.38 8.05 -7.61
N ILE A 184 -12.65 6.99 -7.29
CA ILE A 184 -12.26 5.93 -8.22
C ILE A 184 -12.24 4.57 -7.54
N ALA A 185 -12.33 3.52 -8.34
CA ALA A 185 -11.94 2.17 -7.96
C ALA A 185 -10.84 1.65 -8.92
N PHE A 186 -9.92 0.85 -8.41
CA PHE A 186 -8.78 0.36 -9.17
C PHE A 186 -8.48 -1.08 -8.79
N ALA A 187 -8.74 -2.00 -9.71
CA ALA A 187 -8.39 -3.40 -9.55
C ALA A 187 -6.99 -3.63 -10.13
N PHE A 188 -6.01 -3.83 -9.25
CA PHE A 188 -4.64 -4.16 -9.65
C PHE A 188 -4.51 -5.67 -9.82
N HIS A 189 -4.18 -6.11 -11.03
CA HIS A 189 -3.87 -7.50 -11.36
C HIS A 189 -2.53 -7.62 -12.14
N SER A 190 -2.10 -8.86 -12.29
CA SER A 190 -1.10 -9.30 -13.27
C SER A 190 -1.68 -10.46 -14.06
N ASP A 191 -1.34 -10.54 -15.35
CA ASP A 191 -1.90 -11.52 -16.29
C ASP A 191 -1.14 -12.85 -16.17
N ALA A 192 -1.69 -13.91 -16.75
CA ALA A 192 -1.11 -15.26 -16.79
C ALA A 192 -0.65 -15.67 -18.20
N GLY A 193 -0.46 -14.73 -19.13
CA GLY A 193 0.05 -15.03 -20.46
C GLY A 193 1.49 -15.54 -20.43
N THR A 194 1.87 -16.44 -21.33
CA THR A 194 3.26 -16.92 -21.42
C THR A 194 3.77 -16.91 -22.86
N THR A 195 5.07 -16.71 -23.02
CA THR A 195 5.76 -16.85 -24.30
C THR A 195 6.97 -17.77 -24.12
N LEU A 196 7.25 -18.59 -25.13
CA LEU A 196 8.42 -19.48 -25.09
C LEU A 196 9.73 -18.71 -25.30
N ASN A 197 9.68 -17.49 -25.84
CA ASN A 197 10.82 -16.61 -26.04
C ASN A 197 10.89 -15.52 -24.95
N ASP A 198 11.72 -14.51 -25.14
CA ASP A 198 11.88 -13.40 -24.19
C ASP A 198 11.10 -12.15 -24.62
N SER A 199 9.95 -12.35 -25.28
CA SER A 199 9.09 -11.22 -25.66
C SER A 199 8.29 -10.70 -24.46
N ILE A 200 8.11 -9.38 -24.40
CA ILE A 200 7.34 -8.71 -23.37
C ILE A 200 5.84 -8.78 -23.70
N ILE A 201 5.05 -9.31 -22.77
CA ILE A 201 3.59 -9.27 -22.86
C ILE A 201 3.11 -7.85 -22.54
N GLY A 202 3.56 -7.29 -21.41
CA GLY A 202 3.33 -5.91 -21.03
C GLY A 202 1.90 -5.61 -20.57
N THR A 203 1.52 -4.34 -20.65
CA THR A 203 0.42 -3.78 -19.85
C THR A 203 -0.89 -3.72 -20.61
N LEU A 204 -1.97 -4.29 -20.05
CA LEU A 204 -3.35 -4.25 -20.54
C LEU A 204 -4.25 -3.50 -19.56
N GLY A 205 -5.09 -2.60 -20.08
CA GLY A 205 -6.14 -1.93 -19.31
C GLY A 205 -7.53 -2.45 -19.69
N ILE A 206 -8.37 -2.73 -18.70
CA ILE A 206 -9.75 -3.20 -18.90
C ILE A 206 -10.72 -2.22 -18.22
N PHE A 207 -11.74 -1.81 -18.95
CA PHE A 207 -12.82 -0.94 -18.48
C PHE A 207 -14.17 -1.44 -19.02
N GLN A 208 -15.26 -0.83 -18.57
CA GLN A 208 -16.60 -1.19 -19.05
C GLN A 208 -17.50 0.05 -19.13
N THR A 209 -18.08 0.32 -20.31
CA THR A 209 -18.90 1.52 -20.53
C THR A 209 -20.40 1.31 -20.64
N SER A 210 -20.91 0.09 -20.89
CA SER A 210 -22.34 -0.10 -21.18
C SER A 210 -23.22 -0.52 -20.00
N SER A 211 -22.64 -0.79 -18.83
CA SER A 211 -23.44 -1.17 -17.64
C SER A 211 -24.29 0.00 -17.17
N TYR A 212 -25.46 -0.31 -16.62
CA TYR A 212 -26.38 0.69 -16.07
C TYR A 212 -26.68 1.83 -17.06
N ASP A 213 -27.01 1.46 -18.30
CA ASP A 213 -27.30 2.39 -19.41
C ASP A 213 -26.18 3.38 -19.72
N GLY A 214 -24.95 3.01 -19.36
CA GLY A 214 -23.73 3.77 -19.62
C GLY A 214 -23.48 4.94 -18.68
N VAL A 215 -24.15 4.97 -17.52
CA VAL A 215 -23.96 6.01 -16.49
C VAL A 215 -23.70 5.43 -15.10
N PHE A 216 -22.98 6.20 -14.28
CA PHE A 216 -22.81 5.95 -12.85
C PHE A 216 -24.04 6.44 -12.06
N ALA A 217 -24.10 6.10 -10.77
CA ALA A 217 -25.23 6.44 -9.91
C ALA A 217 -25.46 7.95 -9.75
N ASN A 218 -24.42 8.77 -9.92
CA ASN A 218 -24.50 10.22 -9.92
C ASN A 218 -24.81 10.83 -11.32
N GLY A 219 -25.10 10.00 -12.32
CA GLY A 219 -25.38 10.42 -13.70
C GLY A 219 -24.15 10.68 -14.56
N ALA A 220 -22.94 10.57 -14.02
CA ALA A 220 -21.71 10.72 -14.81
C ALA A 220 -21.57 9.58 -15.84
N SER A 221 -21.02 9.88 -17.01
CA SER A 221 -20.80 8.89 -18.07
C SER A 221 -19.79 7.83 -17.62
N ARG A 222 -20.06 6.56 -17.92
CA ARG A 222 -19.09 5.47 -17.69
C ARG A 222 -17.86 5.56 -18.59
N TYR A 223 -17.84 6.43 -19.61
CA TYR A 223 -16.62 6.74 -20.37
C TYR A 223 -15.50 7.32 -19.50
N LEU A 224 -15.78 7.83 -18.31
CA LEU A 224 -14.75 8.18 -17.34
C LEU A 224 -13.84 7.00 -16.98
N SER A 225 -14.35 5.76 -17.02
CA SER A 225 -13.54 4.54 -16.83
C SER A 225 -12.55 4.32 -17.98
N ARG A 226 -12.95 4.67 -19.21
CA ARG A 226 -12.07 4.63 -20.39
C ARG A 226 -10.97 5.66 -20.24
N ASP A 227 -11.30 6.88 -19.83
CA ASP A 227 -10.32 7.96 -19.68
C ASP A 227 -9.34 7.69 -18.53
N LEU A 228 -9.84 7.19 -17.39
CA LEU A 228 -9.02 6.70 -16.27
C LEU A 228 -8.01 5.63 -16.76
N THR A 229 -8.52 4.64 -17.50
CA THR A 229 -7.70 3.55 -18.03
C THR A 229 -6.62 4.05 -18.99
N ASP A 230 -6.97 4.94 -19.91
CA ASP A 230 -6.03 5.49 -20.88
C ASP A 230 -4.92 6.30 -20.21
N LEU A 231 -5.28 7.16 -19.24
CA LEU A 231 -4.33 7.99 -18.50
C LEU A 231 -3.34 7.12 -17.70
N ILE A 232 -3.84 6.10 -16.98
CA ILE A 232 -3.00 5.20 -16.20
C ILE A 232 -2.11 4.34 -17.11
N GLN A 233 -2.68 3.67 -18.11
CA GLN A 233 -1.91 2.78 -19.00
C GLN A 233 -0.85 3.56 -19.80
N THR A 234 -1.20 4.73 -20.32
CA THR A 234 -0.24 5.58 -21.04
C THR A 234 0.89 6.03 -20.14
N GLN A 235 0.58 6.41 -18.89
CA GLN A 235 1.60 6.83 -17.94
C GLN A 235 2.55 5.69 -17.56
N ILE A 236 2.01 4.49 -17.30
CA ILE A 236 2.79 3.28 -17.01
C ILE A 236 3.76 2.98 -18.15
N VAL A 237 3.25 2.87 -19.37
CA VAL A 237 4.04 2.49 -20.54
C VAL A 237 5.14 3.53 -20.82
N ASN A 238 4.81 4.82 -20.77
CA ASN A 238 5.79 5.86 -21.05
C ASN A 238 6.96 5.84 -20.04
N ASP A 239 6.66 5.72 -18.74
CA ASP A 239 7.69 5.70 -17.71
C ASP A 239 8.54 4.42 -17.77
N ILE A 240 7.91 3.25 -17.98
CA ILE A 240 8.63 1.99 -18.11
C ILE A 240 9.55 2.01 -19.33
N ARG A 241 9.07 2.51 -20.49
CA ARG A 241 9.91 2.63 -21.69
C ARG A 241 11.07 3.58 -21.52
N ALA A 242 10.86 4.67 -20.77
CA ALA A 242 11.90 5.65 -20.52
C ALA A 242 12.99 5.14 -19.56
N LEU A 243 12.65 4.29 -18.59
CA LEU A 243 13.55 3.95 -17.47
C LEU A 243 14.02 2.49 -17.44
N HIS A 244 13.30 1.56 -18.07
CA HIS A 244 13.52 0.11 -17.88
C HIS A 244 13.58 -0.68 -19.18
N GLU A 245 12.53 -0.62 -20.02
CA GLU A 245 12.39 -1.46 -21.21
C GLU A 245 11.76 -0.66 -22.36
N PRO A 246 12.56 -0.10 -23.28
CA PRO A 246 12.07 0.74 -24.39
C PRO A 246 11.00 0.09 -25.26
N GLU A 247 11.01 -1.24 -25.37
CA GLU A 247 10.06 -2.02 -26.15
C GLU A 247 8.90 -2.57 -25.31
N TRP A 248 8.69 -2.07 -24.08
CA TRP A 248 7.62 -2.54 -23.21
C TRP A 248 6.26 -2.44 -23.93
N SER A 249 5.58 -3.57 -24.05
CA SER A 249 4.36 -3.69 -24.84
C SER A 249 3.20 -2.90 -24.22
N ARG A 250 2.64 -1.95 -24.99
CA ARG A 250 1.33 -1.36 -24.70
C ARG A 250 0.27 -2.23 -25.35
N ARG A 251 -0.38 -3.08 -24.56
CA ARG A 251 -1.50 -3.89 -25.06
C ARG A 251 -2.73 -2.99 -25.27
N GLY A 252 -3.79 -3.56 -25.84
CA GLY A 252 -5.04 -2.84 -26.07
C GLY A 252 -5.67 -2.31 -24.78
N MET A 253 -6.69 -1.46 -24.93
CA MET A 253 -7.64 -1.19 -23.86
C MET A 253 -8.93 -1.95 -24.17
N TRP A 254 -9.36 -2.80 -23.26
CA TRP A 254 -10.51 -3.69 -23.46
C TRP A 254 -11.76 -3.10 -22.79
N ASN A 255 -12.80 -2.86 -23.59
CA ASN A 255 -14.14 -2.59 -23.09
C ASN A 255 -14.85 -3.93 -22.85
N GLN A 256 -14.65 -4.52 -21.68
CA GLN A 256 -15.10 -5.88 -21.38
C GLN A 256 -15.81 -5.99 -20.03
N SER A 257 -16.72 -6.96 -19.93
CA SER A 257 -17.66 -7.13 -18.82
C SER A 257 -17.05 -7.85 -17.59
N TYR A 258 -15.81 -7.53 -17.24
CA TYR A 258 -15.14 -8.06 -16.03
C TYR A 258 -15.81 -7.47 -14.80
N PHE A 259 -16.07 -8.30 -13.78
CA PHE A 259 -16.92 -7.88 -12.65
C PHE A 259 -16.40 -6.62 -11.94
N GLU A 260 -15.08 -6.56 -11.71
CA GLU A 260 -14.39 -5.41 -11.07
C GLU A 260 -14.40 -4.14 -11.93
N ALA A 261 -14.52 -4.25 -13.26
CA ALA A 261 -14.68 -3.11 -14.17
C ALA A 261 -16.16 -2.73 -14.40
N ARG A 262 -17.07 -3.69 -14.20
CA ARG A 262 -18.49 -3.59 -14.53
C ARG A 262 -19.34 -3.04 -13.39
N VAL A 263 -19.15 -3.59 -12.20
CA VAL A 263 -20.06 -3.44 -11.06
C VAL A 263 -19.90 -2.14 -10.29
N PRO A 264 -18.67 -1.61 -10.07
CA PRO A 264 -18.51 -0.33 -9.37
C PRO A 264 -19.37 0.80 -9.94
N ARG A 265 -20.01 1.55 -9.03
CA ARG A 265 -20.83 2.75 -9.30
C ARG A 265 -20.01 4.05 -9.35
N VAL A 266 -18.69 3.93 -9.39
CA VAL A 266 -17.70 5.01 -9.53
C VAL A 266 -16.74 4.68 -10.69
N PRO A 267 -16.04 5.67 -11.29
CA PRO A 267 -15.01 5.42 -12.31
C PRO A 267 -14.06 4.31 -11.89
N THR A 268 -13.95 3.26 -12.70
CA THR A 268 -13.20 2.06 -12.34
C THR A 268 -12.39 1.52 -13.50
N MET A 269 -11.25 0.91 -13.21
CA MET A 269 -10.50 0.13 -14.17
C MET A 269 -9.91 -1.12 -13.53
N LEU A 270 -9.67 -2.14 -14.35
CA LEU A 270 -8.82 -3.27 -14.04
C LEU A 270 -7.51 -3.12 -14.82
N LEU A 271 -6.39 -3.23 -14.12
CA LEU A 271 -5.05 -3.19 -14.69
C LEU A 271 -4.48 -4.60 -14.68
N GLU A 272 -4.09 -5.09 -15.85
CA GLU A 272 -3.13 -6.20 -15.97
C GLU A 272 -1.75 -5.58 -16.23
N LEU A 273 -0.95 -5.39 -15.17
CA LEU A 273 0.29 -4.59 -15.27
C LEU A 273 1.32 -5.23 -16.20
N LEU A 274 1.53 -6.52 -16.00
CA LEU A 274 2.50 -7.39 -16.65
C LEU A 274 1.99 -8.82 -16.59
N SER A 275 2.66 -9.76 -17.24
CA SER A 275 2.34 -11.18 -17.04
C SER A 275 3.22 -11.87 -16.00
N HIS A 276 2.62 -12.43 -14.95
CA HIS A 276 3.35 -13.09 -13.87
C HIS A 276 3.85 -14.50 -14.21
N GLN A 277 3.39 -15.09 -15.32
CA GLN A 277 3.90 -16.37 -15.85
C GLN A 277 4.94 -16.18 -16.97
N ASN A 278 5.14 -14.94 -17.45
CA ASN A 278 6.11 -14.67 -18.51
C ASN A 278 7.47 -14.29 -17.92
N PHE A 279 8.51 -15.05 -18.25
CA PHE A 279 9.86 -14.83 -17.74
C PHE A 279 10.37 -13.40 -18.01
N ALA A 280 10.20 -12.92 -19.25
CA ALA A 280 10.70 -11.60 -19.64
C ALA A 280 10.03 -10.47 -18.84
N ASP A 281 8.72 -10.53 -18.63
CA ASP A 281 7.99 -9.58 -17.78
C ASP A 281 8.47 -9.66 -16.32
N MET A 282 8.66 -10.87 -15.78
CA MET A 282 9.03 -11.06 -14.37
C MET A 282 10.48 -10.67 -14.06
N ARG A 283 11.38 -10.57 -15.05
CA ARG A 283 12.70 -9.94 -14.84
C ARG A 283 12.56 -8.51 -14.32
N TYR A 284 11.52 -7.81 -14.76
CA TYR A 284 11.15 -6.49 -14.27
C TYR A 284 10.22 -6.56 -13.06
N GLY A 285 9.22 -7.45 -13.09
CA GLY A 285 8.25 -7.64 -12.01
C GLY A 285 8.87 -7.98 -10.65
N LEU A 286 10.07 -8.60 -10.64
CA LEU A 286 10.84 -8.88 -9.43
C LEU A 286 11.81 -7.76 -9.03
N ASP A 287 12.03 -6.75 -9.87
CA ASP A 287 12.94 -5.64 -9.57
C ASP A 287 12.23 -4.54 -8.75
N PRO A 288 12.68 -4.25 -7.52
CA PRO A 288 12.09 -3.19 -6.69
C PRO A 288 12.12 -1.80 -7.35
N ARG A 289 13.09 -1.53 -8.25
CA ARG A 289 13.18 -0.27 -8.99
C ARG A 289 12.05 -0.16 -10.02
N PHE A 290 11.77 -1.24 -10.74
CA PHE A 290 10.64 -1.30 -11.66
C PHE A 290 9.32 -1.18 -10.91
N ARG A 291 9.15 -1.90 -9.79
CA ARG A 291 7.96 -1.81 -8.94
C ARG A 291 7.71 -0.36 -8.46
N PHE A 292 8.76 0.36 -8.09
CA PHE A 292 8.67 1.79 -7.74
C PHE A 292 8.21 2.64 -8.93
N THR A 293 8.83 2.49 -10.11
CA THR A 293 8.44 3.21 -11.32
C THR A 293 6.99 2.94 -11.72
N ALA A 294 6.58 1.67 -11.77
CA ALA A 294 5.21 1.29 -12.13
C ALA A 294 4.19 1.84 -11.13
N SER A 295 4.45 1.73 -9.83
CA SER A 295 3.58 2.28 -8.78
C SER A 295 3.46 3.81 -8.86
N ARG A 296 4.58 4.50 -9.09
CA ARG A 296 4.60 5.96 -9.28
C ARG A 296 3.85 6.36 -10.54
N ALA A 297 3.95 5.60 -11.63
CA ALA A 297 3.23 5.86 -12.87
C ALA A 297 1.71 5.69 -12.71
N ILE A 298 1.26 4.64 -12.00
CA ILE A 298 -0.14 4.44 -11.61
C ILE A 298 -0.66 5.66 -10.84
N TYR A 299 0.08 6.07 -9.79
CA TYR A 299 -0.24 7.27 -9.01
C TYR A 299 -0.35 8.52 -9.88
N LYS A 300 0.61 8.77 -10.78
CA LYS A 300 0.58 9.93 -11.70
C LYS A 300 -0.66 9.89 -12.61
N GLY A 301 -1.02 8.72 -13.14
CA GLY A 301 -2.22 8.53 -13.95
C GLY A 301 -3.51 8.83 -13.18
N MET A 302 -3.65 8.29 -11.97
CA MET A 302 -4.78 8.55 -11.07
C MET A 302 -4.89 10.04 -10.72
N LEU A 303 -3.77 10.67 -10.33
CA LEU A 303 -3.72 12.08 -9.96
C LEU A 303 -4.22 12.97 -11.12
N ARG A 304 -3.73 12.73 -12.33
CA ARG A 304 -4.13 13.51 -13.51
C ARG A 304 -5.58 13.30 -13.88
N PHE A 305 -6.09 12.07 -13.74
CA PHE A 305 -7.51 11.80 -13.90
C PHE A 305 -8.33 12.64 -12.91
N LEU A 306 -8.05 12.53 -11.61
CA LEU A 306 -8.78 13.27 -10.56
C LEU A 306 -8.67 14.78 -10.75
N ALA A 307 -7.48 15.29 -11.03
CA ALA A 307 -7.24 16.70 -11.30
C ALA A 307 -8.09 17.21 -12.49
N SER A 308 -8.20 16.42 -13.56
CA SER A 308 -9.06 16.74 -14.69
C SER A 308 -10.54 16.75 -14.33
N GLN A 309 -11.01 15.79 -13.54
CA GLN A 309 -12.42 15.70 -13.11
C GLN A 309 -12.84 16.90 -12.24
N TYR A 310 -11.93 17.39 -11.43
CA TYR A 310 -12.19 18.50 -10.51
C TYR A 310 -11.75 19.87 -11.03
N ASN A 311 -11.24 19.94 -12.27
CA ASN A 311 -10.65 21.14 -12.87
C ASN A 311 -9.63 21.81 -11.93
N ARG A 312 -8.67 21.01 -11.44
CA ARG A 312 -7.60 21.44 -10.53
C ARG A 312 -6.24 21.23 -11.18
N GLU A 313 -5.31 22.12 -10.86
CA GLU A 313 -3.89 21.85 -11.10
C GLU A 313 -3.43 20.69 -10.22
N TYR A 314 -2.40 19.97 -10.68
CA TYR A 314 -1.79 18.89 -9.91
C TYR A 314 -0.29 19.12 -9.75
N VAL A 315 0.24 18.60 -8.64
CA VAL A 315 1.67 18.54 -8.35
C VAL A 315 1.97 17.11 -7.93
N VAL A 316 3.00 16.51 -8.51
CA VAL A 316 3.44 15.17 -8.13
C VAL A 316 4.37 15.24 -6.93
N GLN A 317 4.25 14.30 -5.97
CA GLN A 317 5.20 14.20 -4.86
C GLN A 317 6.66 14.07 -5.36
N PRO A 318 7.64 14.65 -4.66
CA PRO A 318 9.04 14.65 -5.09
C PRO A 318 9.68 13.26 -4.99
N LEU A 319 10.89 13.12 -5.56
CA LEU A 319 11.74 11.96 -5.33
C LEU A 319 12.49 12.07 -3.99
N PRO A 320 13.00 10.96 -3.43
CA PRO A 320 13.84 10.98 -2.22
C PRO A 320 15.04 11.90 -2.37
N VAL A 321 15.43 12.55 -1.27
CA VAL A 321 16.69 13.30 -1.26
C VAL A 321 17.87 12.36 -1.43
N ASN A 322 18.96 12.86 -2.00
CA ASN A 322 20.21 12.13 -2.15
C ASN A 322 21.36 12.89 -1.47
N GLU A 323 22.56 12.31 -1.49
CA GLU A 323 23.79 12.91 -0.93
C GLU A 323 23.62 13.38 0.53
N MET A 324 22.89 12.59 1.33
CA MET A 324 22.70 12.92 2.74
C MET A 324 24.04 12.81 3.48
N GLY A 325 24.37 13.84 4.25
CA GLY A 325 25.57 13.92 5.07
C GLY A 325 25.22 14.26 6.52
N LEU A 326 26.04 13.78 7.45
CA LEU A 326 25.91 14.04 8.89
C LEU A 326 27.30 14.24 9.48
N ARG A 327 27.52 15.37 10.17
CA ARG A 327 28.80 15.69 10.80
C ARG A 327 28.61 16.46 12.11
N PHE A 328 29.57 16.35 13.03
CA PHE A 328 29.65 17.25 14.18
C PHE A 328 30.21 18.61 13.75
N ILE A 329 29.60 19.70 14.24
CA ILE A 329 30.04 21.09 14.04
C ILE A 329 30.41 21.79 15.35
N GLY A 330 30.14 21.14 16.47
CA GLY A 330 30.55 21.56 17.81
C GLY A 330 30.74 20.34 18.71
N GLU A 331 30.80 20.57 20.03
CA GLU A 331 30.92 19.48 21.02
C GLU A 331 29.74 18.51 20.91
N ASN A 332 28.52 19.03 21.01
CA ASN A 332 27.28 18.26 20.99
C ASN A 332 26.33 18.67 19.85
N GLU A 333 26.81 19.47 18.89
CA GLU A 333 25.99 19.96 17.78
C GLU A 333 26.37 19.24 16.49
N ILE A 334 25.35 18.76 15.77
CA ILE A 334 25.48 18.15 14.45
C ILE A 334 24.90 19.05 13.36
N GLU A 335 25.36 18.85 12.14
CA GLU A 335 24.75 19.36 10.92
C GLU A 335 24.44 18.19 9.99
N LEU A 336 23.21 18.16 9.51
CA LEU A 336 22.74 17.33 8.40
C LEU A 336 22.71 18.18 7.13
N THR A 337 23.08 17.59 6.00
CA THR A 337 22.97 18.19 4.66
C THR A 337 22.42 17.17 3.68
N TRP A 338 21.77 17.62 2.61
CA TRP A 338 21.26 16.75 1.54
C TRP A 338 21.05 17.54 0.24
N GLN A 339 20.83 16.84 -0.87
CA GLN A 339 20.42 17.44 -2.14
C GLN A 339 19.02 16.96 -2.57
N PRO A 340 18.22 17.83 -3.20
CA PRO A 340 16.99 17.39 -3.85
C PRO A 340 17.30 16.52 -5.08
N ALA A 341 16.51 15.48 -5.30
CA ALA A 341 16.52 14.74 -6.54
C ALA A 341 15.57 15.36 -7.57
N ASP A 342 16.01 15.45 -8.82
CA ASP A 342 15.19 15.88 -9.96
C ASP A 342 14.48 14.67 -10.58
N ASP A 343 13.22 14.86 -11.01
CA ASP A 343 12.46 13.85 -11.76
C ASP A 343 12.32 14.32 -13.21
N PRO A 344 13.14 13.81 -14.14
CA PRO A 344 13.13 14.27 -15.53
C PRO A 344 11.82 13.92 -16.25
N LEU A 345 11.03 12.96 -15.73
CA LEU A 345 9.75 12.54 -16.29
C LEU A 345 8.57 13.29 -15.69
N GLU A 346 8.78 14.12 -14.66
CA GLU A 346 7.71 14.84 -13.98
C GLU A 346 8.19 16.21 -13.42
N PRO A 347 8.16 17.27 -14.25
CA PRO A 347 8.66 18.58 -13.87
C PRO A 347 7.95 19.23 -12.67
N THR A 348 6.73 18.79 -12.32
CA THR A 348 6.01 19.28 -11.14
C THR A 348 6.56 18.68 -9.83
N ALA A 349 7.34 17.60 -9.90
CA ALA A 349 7.85 16.86 -8.73
C ALA A 349 9.01 17.53 -8.00
N LYS A 350 9.14 18.85 -8.09
CA LYS A 350 10.24 19.59 -7.45
C LYS A 350 10.01 19.69 -5.95
N ALA A 351 11.06 19.39 -5.18
CA ALA A 351 11.07 19.59 -3.74
C ALA A 351 11.08 21.09 -3.40
N GLY A 352 10.10 21.54 -2.61
CA GLY A 352 10.05 22.92 -2.09
C GLY A 352 10.47 23.02 -0.63
N ARG A 353 10.29 21.94 0.14
CA ARG A 353 10.51 21.83 1.58
C ARG A 353 11.05 20.43 1.90
N TYR A 354 11.42 20.19 3.15
CA TYR A 354 11.88 18.89 3.62
C TYR A 354 11.33 18.60 5.02
N ILE A 355 11.24 17.32 5.37
CA ILE A 355 10.89 16.89 6.73
C ILE A 355 12.09 16.12 7.29
N VAL A 356 12.63 16.60 8.42
CA VAL A 356 13.70 15.92 9.15
C VAL A 356 13.09 15.12 10.29
N TYR A 357 13.22 13.80 10.22
CA TYR A 357 12.80 12.89 11.27
C TYR A 357 13.96 12.55 12.17
N LYS A 358 13.72 12.45 13.47
CA LYS A 358 14.73 12.13 14.48
C LYS A 358 14.26 10.94 15.34
N ARG A 359 15.17 10.01 15.58
CA ARG A 359 15.04 8.92 16.55
C ARG A 359 16.12 9.05 17.61
N VAL A 360 15.76 8.88 18.87
CA VAL A 360 16.66 8.99 20.03
C VAL A 360 16.77 7.62 20.71
N GLY A 361 18.00 7.11 20.85
CA GLY A 361 18.28 5.79 21.41
C GLY A 361 17.48 4.69 20.72
N GLU A 362 16.88 3.82 21.52
CA GLU A 362 16.06 2.67 21.10
C GLU A 362 14.58 3.04 20.79
N GLY A 363 14.26 4.33 20.66
CA GLY A 363 12.93 4.82 20.30
C GLY A 363 12.54 4.54 18.85
N ASP A 364 11.49 5.20 18.36
CA ASP A 364 11.17 5.28 16.92
C ASP A 364 11.35 6.72 16.43
N PHE A 365 11.26 6.94 15.12
CA PHE A 365 11.27 8.29 14.54
C PHE A 365 10.06 9.09 15.04
N ASP A 366 10.31 10.37 15.34
CA ASP A 366 9.28 11.34 15.68
C ASP A 366 8.37 11.70 14.48
N ASN A 367 7.46 12.65 14.67
CA ASN A 367 6.56 13.12 13.60
C ASN A 367 7.25 14.07 12.61
N GLY A 368 8.58 14.22 12.69
CA GLY A 368 9.35 15.07 11.82
C GLY A 368 9.26 16.57 12.12
N THR A 369 10.23 17.31 11.62
CA THR A 369 10.29 18.77 11.64
C THR A 369 10.41 19.29 10.22
N VAL A 370 9.45 20.12 9.79
CA VAL A 370 9.49 20.74 8.45
C VAL A 370 10.55 21.83 8.41
N VAL A 371 11.39 21.80 7.38
CA VAL A 371 12.45 22.78 7.12
C VAL A 371 12.42 23.27 5.67
N ASN A 372 12.85 24.51 5.46
CA ASN A 372 12.91 25.15 4.13
C ASN A 372 14.34 25.20 3.57
N THR A 373 15.31 24.65 4.30
CA THR A 373 16.73 24.61 3.95
C THR A 373 17.15 23.18 3.61
N ARG A 374 18.27 23.05 2.91
CA ARG A 374 18.91 21.75 2.58
C ARG A 374 19.86 21.27 3.67
N SER A 375 19.72 21.85 4.86
CA SER A 375 20.51 21.51 6.03
C SER A 375 19.69 21.68 7.29
N PHE A 376 20.08 20.95 8.33
CA PHE A 376 19.44 20.99 9.64
C PHE A 376 20.49 20.81 10.73
N ARG A 377 20.38 21.57 11.81
CA ARG A 377 21.26 21.48 12.97
C ARG A 377 20.49 21.04 14.18
N ALA A 378 21.11 20.19 14.99
CA ALA A 378 20.53 19.72 16.24
C ALA A 378 21.60 19.55 17.30
N VAL A 379 21.20 19.77 18.55
CA VAL A 379 22.01 19.41 19.72
C VAL A 379 21.64 18.00 20.16
N GLN A 380 22.65 17.22 20.53
CA GLN A 380 22.54 15.84 21.01
C GLN A 380 23.05 15.73 22.44
N SER A 381 22.59 14.70 23.15
CA SER A 381 23.11 14.36 24.48
C SER A 381 24.25 13.36 24.36
N THR A 382 25.34 13.60 25.10
CA THR A 382 26.42 12.62 25.27
C THR A 382 25.87 11.29 25.80
N GLY A 383 26.40 10.18 25.31
CA GLY A 383 25.99 8.82 25.68
C GLY A 383 24.76 8.29 24.97
N THR A 384 24.14 9.06 24.07
CA THR A 384 22.91 8.66 23.36
C THR A 384 23.11 8.71 21.85
N ILE A 385 22.66 7.66 21.15
CA ILE A 385 22.64 7.63 19.68
C ILE A 385 21.41 8.39 19.18
N TYR A 386 21.63 9.24 18.18
CA TYR A 386 20.58 9.91 17.44
C TYR A 386 20.64 9.46 15.98
N SER A 387 19.50 9.05 15.43
CA SER A 387 19.36 8.70 14.03
C SER A 387 18.44 9.70 13.31
N TYR A 388 18.74 9.98 12.06
CA TYR A 388 17.99 10.92 11.23
C TYR A 388 17.68 10.32 9.87
N LYS A 389 16.52 10.69 9.32
CA LYS A 389 16.17 10.50 7.91
C LYS A 389 15.47 11.77 7.42
N VAL A 390 15.53 12.03 6.13
CA VAL A 390 14.94 13.21 5.51
C VAL A 390 14.04 12.78 4.36
N THR A 391 12.88 13.41 4.25
CA THR A 391 12.01 13.34 3.07
C THR A 391 11.93 14.70 2.40
N ALA A 392 11.75 14.69 1.09
CA ALA A 392 11.40 15.88 0.33
C ALA A 392 9.89 16.11 0.38
N LEU A 393 9.48 17.37 0.38
CA LEU A 393 8.09 17.78 0.50
C LEU A 393 7.77 18.86 -0.55
N ASN A 394 6.64 18.71 -1.22
CA ASN A 394 6.02 19.76 -2.02
C ASN A 394 4.49 19.71 -1.82
N ASP A 395 3.75 20.49 -2.60
CA ASP A 395 2.29 20.57 -2.47
C ASP A 395 1.57 19.31 -2.97
N GLY A 396 2.28 18.44 -3.70
CA GLY A 396 1.82 17.12 -4.13
C GLY A 396 2.02 16.01 -3.10
N GLY A 397 2.84 16.23 -2.07
CA GLY A 397 3.07 15.27 -0.99
C GLY A 397 4.53 15.10 -0.60
N GLU A 398 4.78 14.00 0.10
CA GLU A 398 6.07 13.63 0.70
C GLU A 398 6.74 12.50 -0.08
N SER A 399 8.06 12.56 -0.26
CA SER A 399 8.81 11.50 -0.93
C SER A 399 9.09 10.31 -0.02
N PHE A 400 9.63 9.22 -0.58
CA PHE A 400 10.23 8.17 0.23
C PHE A 400 11.42 8.74 1.03
N PRO A 401 11.72 8.20 2.23
CA PRO A 401 12.81 8.70 3.05
C PRO A 401 14.16 8.39 2.44
N SER A 402 15.14 9.24 2.76
CA SER A 402 16.56 8.94 2.63
C SER A 402 16.97 7.70 3.44
N GLU A 403 18.21 7.26 3.21
CA GLU A 403 18.92 6.41 4.16
C GLU A 403 18.98 7.05 5.55
N ILE A 404 19.18 6.20 6.57
CA ILE A 404 19.26 6.63 7.96
C ILE A 404 20.72 6.90 8.32
N LEU A 405 21.05 8.13 8.71
CA LEU A 405 22.35 8.48 9.27
C LEU A 405 22.26 8.60 10.79
N SER A 406 23.28 8.12 11.50
CA SER A 406 23.32 8.17 12.96
C SER A 406 24.62 8.78 13.47
N ALA A 407 24.52 9.51 14.59
CA ALA A 407 25.67 10.07 15.30
C ALA A 407 25.45 9.96 16.81
N ALA A 408 26.57 9.85 17.53
CA ALA A 408 26.61 9.83 18.98
C ALA A 408 27.97 10.33 19.48
N ARG A 409 27.97 10.97 20.65
CA ARG A 409 29.18 11.28 21.43
C ARG A 409 29.27 10.28 22.58
N ALA A 410 30.41 9.64 22.78
CA ALA A 410 30.62 8.76 23.94
C ALA A 410 31.00 9.61 25.18
N PHE A 411 30.72 9.12 26.40
CA PHE A 411 31.14 9.83 27.63
C PHE A 411 32.67 9.89 27.76
N ASP A 412 33.35 8.77 27.53
CA ASP A 412 34.81 8.68 27.59
C ASP A 412 35.39 8.53 26.19
N GLU A 413 35.46 9.64 25.44
CA GLU A 413 35.96 9.63 24.07
C GLU A 413 37.42 9.15 23.98
N LYS A 414 37.65 8.10 23.20
CA LYS A 414 39.00 7.58 22.88
C LYS A 414 39.44 7.85 21.44
N GLY A 415 38.52 8.33 20.62
CA GLY A 415 38.71 8.57 19.20
C GLY A 415 37.38 8.56 18.44
N THR A 416 37.45 8.87 17.15
CA THR A 416 36.28 8.92 16.26
C THR A 416 36.24 7.69 15.37
N VAL A 417 35.07 7.06 15.27
CA VAL A 417 34.80 5.96 14.35
C VAL A 417 33.76 6.42 13.33
N LEU A 418 34.07 6.28 12.04
CA LEU A 418 33.10 6.43 10.97
C LEU A 418 32.71 5.04 10.46
N VAL A 419 31.42 4.71 10.60
CA VAL A 419 30.85 3.50 10.00
C VAL A 419 30.19 3.91 8.69
N VAL A 420 30.74 3.42 7.57
CA VAL A 420 30.18 3.67 6.24
C VAL A 420 29.39 2.43 5.83
N ASN A 421 28.08 2.58 5.64
CA ASN A 421 27.29 1.57 4.92
C ASN A 421 27.53 1.74 3.42
N GLY A 422 28.42 0.92 2.86
CA GLY A 422 28.75 0.92 1.42
C GLY A 422 27.79 0.09 0.56
N PHE A 423 26.63 -0.29 1.10
CA PHE A 423 25.66 -1.13 0.41
C PHE A 423 24.31 -0.40 0.28
N ASP A 424 24.07 0.14 -0.91
CA ASP A 424 22.85 0.83 -1.34
C ASP A 424 22.09 0.06 -2.45
N ARG A 425 22.54 -1.17 -2.72
CA ARG A 425 22.02 -2.01 -3.78
C ARG A 425 20.58 -2.43 -3.48
N ILE A 426 19.71 -2.25 -4.46
CA ILE A 426 18.42 -2.95 -4.59
C ILE A 426 18.39 -3.63 -5.97
N SER A 427 17.86 -4.85 -6.05
CA SER A 427 17.79 -5.60 -7.31
C SER A 427 16.81 -6.76 -7.27
N ALA A 428 16.38 -7.20 -8.45
CA ALA A 428 15.80 -8.52 -8.66
C ALA A 428 16.80 -9.66 -8.28
N PRO A 429 16.32 -10.90 -8.09
CA PRO A 429 17.17 -12.08 -7.99
C PRO A 429 17.95 -12.33 -9.29
N ALA A 430 19.04 -13.10 -9.20
CA ALA A 430 19.77 -13.54 -10.37
C ALA A 430 18.84 -14.35 -11.29
N ASP A 431 18.87 -14.02 -12.58
CA ASP A 431 18.13 -14.74 -13.61
C ASP A 431 19.09 -15.41 -14.60
N PHE A 432 18.60 -16.41 -15.33
CA PHE A 432 19.36 -17.05 -16.41
C PHE A 432 18.46 -17.50 -17.55
N VAL A 433 19.08 -17.69 -18.72
CA VAL A 433 18.47 -18.31 -19.91
C VAL A 433 19.45 -19.33 -20.48
N ALA A 434 18.95 -20.51 -20.80
CA ALA A 434 19.64 -21.54 -21.59
C ALA A 434 18.63 -22.20 -22.55
N ASP A 435 19.08 -23.12 -23.42
CA ASP A 435 18.32 -23.64 -24.57
C ASP A 435 16.83 -23.93 -24.31
N SER A 436 16.50 -24.68 -23.25
CA SER A 436 15.12 -25.08 -22.92
C SER A 436 14.65 -24.64 -21.53
N ILE A 437 15.50 -23.90 -20.81
CA ILE A 437 15.26 -23.51 -19.43
C ILE A 437 15.55 -22.04 -19.20
N ALA A 438 14.80 -21.42 -18.31
CA ALA A 438 15.06 -20.08 -17.81
C ALA A 438 14.50 -19.95 -16.40
N GLY A 439 14.81 -18.86 -15.72
CA GLY A 439 14.18 -18.54 -14.45
C GLY A 439 15.08 -17.77 -13.52
N PHE A 440 14.67 -17.72 -12.27
CA PHE A 440 15.33 -16.98 -11.20
C PHE A 440 16.03 -17.95 -10.26
N TYR A 441 17.34 -17.82 -10.14
CA TYR A 441 18.18 -18.70 -9.33
C TYR A 441 18.70 -17.94 -8.10
N ASP A 442 17.83 -17.87 -7.09
CA ASP A 442 18.05 -17.11 -5.87
C ASP A 442 19.24 -17.60 -5.03
N ALA A 443 19.61 -18.87 -5.17
CA ALA A 443 20.83 -19.43 -4.56
C ALA A 443 22.14 -18.79 -5.07
N LEU A 444 22.14 -18.18 -6.27
CA LEU A 444 23.27 -17.38 -6.76
C LEU A 444 23.19 -15.93 -6.25
N ASP A 445 22.01 -15.32 -6.35
CA ASP A 445 21.72 -14.02 -5.80
C ASP A 445 20.22 -13.91 -5.51
N HIS A 446 19.86 -13.77 -4.24
CA HIS A 446 18.46 -13.63 -3.81
C HIS A 446 17.82 -12.32 -4.28
N GLY A 447 18.61 -11.38 -4.79
CA GLY A 447 18.19 -10.01 -4.97
C GLY A 447 18.19 -9.26 -3.64
N VAL A 448 17.87 -7.97 -3.71
CA VAL A 448 17.83 -7.11 -2.53
C VAL A 448 16.58 -6.25 -2.62
N PRO A 449 15.59 -6.46 -1.75
CA PRO A 449 14.36 -5.70 -1.81
C PRO A 449 14.54 -4.29 -1.25
N TYR A 450 13.59 -3.40 -1.57
CA TYR A 450 13.48 -2.14 -0.86
C TYR A 450 12.87 -2.39 0.53
N LYS A 451 13.73 -2.45 1.55
CA LYS A 451 13.42 -2.72 2.97
C LYS A 451 12.90 -4.12 3.27
N GLU A 452 11.75 -4.48 2.72
CA GLU A 452 11.02 -5.72 2.99
C GLU A 452 10.39 -6.25 1.69
N ASP A 453 10.41 -7.57 1.47
CA ASP A 453 9.68 -8.21 0.37
C ASP A 453 8.62 -9.16 0.92
N ILE A 454 7.36 -8.76 0.79
CA ILE A 454 6.21 -9.58 1.20
C ILE A 454 5.73 -10.51 0.08
N SER A 455 6.35 -10.45 -1.11
CA SER A 455 5.97 -11.23 -2.29
C SER A 455 6.84 -12.47 -2.51
N TYR A 456 7.87 -12.69 -1.70
CA TYR A 456 8.71 -13.88 -1.81
C TYR A 456 7.95 -15.13 -1.34
N ILE A 457 7.73 -16.06 -2.27
CA ILE A 457 7.02 -17.33 -2.05
C ILE A 457 7.95 -18.55 -2.15
N GLY A 458 9.26 -18.35 -1.96
CA GLY A 458 10.26 -19.42 -2.03
C GLY A 458 11.02 -19.52 -3.35
N SER A 459 12.07 -20.34 -3.35
CA SER A 459 12.95 -20.55 -4.51
C SER A 459 12.20 -21.25 -5.65
N MET A 460 12.41 -20.77 -6.87
CA MET A 460 11.89 -21.39 -8.08
C MET A 460 12.45 -22.81 -8.23
N LYS A 461 11.60 -23.77 -8.60
CA LYS A 461 11.95 -25.20 -8.77
C LYS A 461 11.69 -25.74 -10.19
N GLU A 462 10.83 -25.10 -10.98
CA GLU A 462 10.53 -25.54 -12.35
C GLU A 462 11.03 -24.54 -13.40
N PHE A 463 12.17 -24.85 -14.02
CA PHE A 463 12.85 -23.98 -14.98
C PHE A 463 12.52 -24.28 -16.44
N ARG A 464 11.82 -25.37 -16.76
CA ARG A 464 11.55 -25.77 -18.14
C ARG A 464 10.39 -24.96 -18.71
N ARG A 465 10.68 -24.16 -19.73
CA ARG A 465 9.70 -23.28 -20.39
C ARG A 465 8.51 -24.02 -21.01
N SER A 466 8.71 -25.28 -21.38
CA SER A 466 7.69 -26.09 -22.05
C SER A 466 6.68 -26.73 -21.10
N VAL A 467 6.88 -26.66 -19.78
CA VAL A 467 5.97 -27.28 -18.82
C VAL A 467 4.77 -26.34 -18.63
N PRO A 468 3.55 -26.76 -19.05
CA PRO A 468 2.37 -25.93 -18.88
C PRO A 468 1.92 -25.92 -17.42
N TRP A 469 1.10 -24.94 -17.07
CA TRP A 469 0.27 -25.03 -15.87
C TRP A 469 -0.69 -26.21 -16.01
N MET A 470 -0.77 -27.06 -14.98
CA MET A 470 -1.69 -28.21 -14.94
C MET A 470 -2.77 -28.00 -13.86
N ASP A 471 -2.33 -27.64 -12.65
CA ASP A 471 -3.17 -27.29 -11.50
C ASP A 471 -2.34 -26.45 -10.49
N ASP A 472 -2.94 -26.09 -9.35
CA ASP A 472 -2.29 -25.26 -8.34
C ASP A 472 -1.07 -25.96 -7.68
N ASP A 473 -1.08 -27.30 -7.57
CA ASP A 473 0.03 -28.08 -7.02
C ASP A 473 1.14 -28.38 -8.05
N ALA A 474 0.81 -28.21 -9.34
CA ALA A 474 1.71 -28.37 -10.47
C ALA A 474 1.59 -27.17 -11.43
N SER A 475 2.04 -26.01 -10.93
CA SER A 475 1.85 -24.71 -11.58
C SER A 475 2.68 -24.48 -12.85
N GLY A 476 3.58 -25.41 -13.21
CA GLY A 476 4.36 -25.38 -14.44
C GLY A 476 5.56 -24.44 -14.40
N PHE A 477 5.95 -23.90 -15.56
CA PHE A 477 7.09 -22.97 -15.65
C PHE A 477 6.93 -21.77 -14.70
N GLY A 478 7.93 -21.54 -13.85
CA GLY A 478 7.87 -20.48 -12.82
C GLY A 478 7.49 -20.96 -11.42
N ASP A 479 7.11 -22.23 -11.27
CA ASP A 479 6.70 -22.79 -9.98
C ASP A 479 7.82 -22.72 -8.92
N SER A 480 7.45 -22.43 -7.68
CA SER A 480 8.32 -22.16 -6.53
C SER A 480 8.02 -23.07 -5.34
N ARG A 481 8.93 -23.10 -4.37
CA ARG A 481 8.75 -23.84 -3.10
C ARG A 481 7.95 -23.00 -2.09
N SER A 482 6.64 -22.89 -2.32
CA SER A 482 5.68 -22.17 -1.46
C SER A 482 5.34 -22.86 -0.14
#